data_AF-A0A925H5Y3-F1
#
_entry.id   AF-A0A925H5Y3-F1
#
_cell.length_a   1.000
_cell.length_b   1.000
_cell.length_c   1.000
_cell.angle_alpha   90.00
_cell.angle_beta   90.00
_cell.angle_gamma   90.00
#
_symmetry.space_group_name_H-M   'P 1'
#
loop_
_entity.id
_entity.type
_entity.pdbx_description
1 polymer ?
#
loop_
_entity_poly.entity_id
_entity_poly.type
_entity_poly.pdbx_seq_one_letter_code
_entity_poly.pdbx_strand_id
1 'polypeptide(L)' 'MRGEKSDYILHTDEVEIKNSFPNAEIKTVTAAGHWIHAEKPEEFFNETMGFLRS' A
#
# COMPACT_ATOMS: atom_id res chain seq x y z
N MET A 1 0.64 0.92 -1.79
CA MET A 1 0.67 0.15 -0.52
C MET A 1 0.27 1.06 0.63
N ARG A 2 -0.39 0.56 1.66
CA ARG A 2 -0.71 1.29 2.90
C ARG A 2 -0.39 0.43 4.12
N GLY A 3 -0.13 1.05 5.27
CA GLY A 3 -0.07 0.33 6.55
C GLY A 3 -1.46 0.14 7.13
N GLU A 4 -1.72 -1.02 7.75
CA GLU A 4 -3.00 -1.33 8.41
C GLU A 4 -3.38 -0.32 9.50
N LYS A 5 -2.40 0.21 10.23
CA LYS A 5 -2.61 1.16 11.34
C LYS A 5 -2.46 2.61 10.92
N SER A 6 -2.48 2.89 9.62
CA SER A 6 -2.29 4.22 9.05
C SER A 6 -3.61 4.80 8.55
N ASP A 7 -3.93 6.01 9.01
CA ASP A 7 -5.16 6.70 8.62
C ASP A 7 -5.04 7.54 7.33
N TYR A 8 -3.92 7.43 6.59
CA TYR A 8 -3.69 8.21 5.35
C TYR A 8 -4.40 7.68 4.10
N ILE A 9 -4.65 6.37 4.02
CA ILE A 9 -5.35 5.75 2.88
C ILE A 9 -6.44 4.87 3.47
N LEU A 10 -7.61 5.46 3.68
CA LEU A 10 -8.79 4.79 4.23
C LEU A 10 -9.46 3.93 3.18
N HIS A 11 -10.36 3.05 3.61
CA HIS A 11 -11.14 2.23 2.69
C HIS A 11 -12.05 3.08 1.78
N THR A 12 -12.52 4.23 2.28
CA THR A 12 -13.31 5.20 1.53
C THR A 12 -12.55 5.81 0.36
N ASP A 13 -11.22 5.97 0.51
CA ASP A 13 -10.38 6.61 -0.50
C ASP A 13 -10.10 5.68 -1.69
N GLU A 14 -10.29 4.37 -1.50
CA GLU A 14 -10.05 3.37 -2.55
C GLU A 14 -10.93 3.61 -3.78
N VAL A 15 -12.15 4.09 -3.58
CA VAL A 15 -13.08 4.42 -4.68
C VAL A 15 -12.53 5.55 -5.53
N GLU A 16 -12.09 6.65 -4.90
CA GLU A 16 -11.54 7.81 -5.63
C GLU A 16 -10.20 7.48 -6.31
N ILE A 17 -9.35 6.69 -5.65
CA ILE A 17 -8.09 6.19 -6.21
C ILE A 17 -8.38 5.35 -7.46
N LYS A 18 -9.33 4.42 -7.40
CA LYS A 18 -9.70 3.58 -8.55
C LYS A 18 -10.35 4.38 -9.68
N ASN A 19 -11.13 5.42 -9.37
CA ASN A 19 -11.68 6.30 -10.40
C ASN A 19 -10.59 7.05 -11.16
N SER A 20 -9.56 7.52 -10.45
CA SER A 20 -8.43 8.25 -11.05
C SER A 20 -7.41 7.32 -11.72
N PHE A 21 -7.20 6.13 -11.14
CA PHE A 21 -6.25 5.13 -11.57
C PHE A 21 -6.92 3.73 -11.60
N PRO A 22 -7.65 3.40 -12.68
CA PRO A 22 -8.46 2.17 -12.74
C PRO A 22 -7.67 0.87 -12.48
N ASN A 23 -6.41 0.86 -12.92
CA ASN A 23 -5.52 -0.29 -12.79
C ASN A 23 -4.69 -0.29 -11.50
N ALA A 24 -4.87 0.68 -10.58
CA ALA A 24 -4.10 0.73 -9.36
C ALA A 24 -4.42 -0.45 -8.44
N GLU A 25 -3.41 -1.10 -7.85
CA GLU A 25 -3.60 -2.10 -6.81
C GLU A 25 -3.21 -1.54 -5.44
N ILE A 26 -4.07 -1.73 -4.44
CA ILE A 26 -3.82 -1.31 -3.07
C ILE A 26 -3.52 -2.55 -2.24
N LYS A 27 -2.26 -2.72 -1.84
CA LYS A 27 -1.83 -3.72 -0.85
C LYS A 27 -1.79 -3.10 0.55
N THR A 28 -2.27 -3.85 1.54
CA THR A 28 -2.21 -3.47 2.96
C THR A 28 -1.12 -4.27 3.66
N VAL A 29 -0.22 -3.58 4.33
CA VAL A 29 0.88 -4.14 5.13
C VAL A 29 0.41 -4.28 6.57
N THR A 30 0.30 -5.52 7.05
CA THR A 30 -0.26 -5.84 8.38
C THR A 30 0.61 -5.28 9.50
N ALA A 31 -0.04 -4.74 10.54
CA ALA A 31 0.55 -4.19 11.75
C ALA A 31 1.48 -2.97 11.58
N ALA A 32 1.62 -2.43 10.36
CA ALA A 32 2.43 -1.23 10.08
C ALA A 32 1.61 0.06 10.15
N GLY A 33 2.24 1.13 10.61
CA GLY A 33 1.74 2.49 10.54
C GLY A 33 2.04 3.15 9.19
N HIS A 34 2.23 4.47 9.20
CA HIS A 34 2.42 5.24 7.96
C HIS A 34 3.75 4.93 7.27
N TRP A 35 4.81 4.68 8.04
CA TRP A 35 6.16 4.52 7.51
C TRP A 35 6.48 3.05 7.22
N ILE A 36 5.69 2.45 6.34
CA ILE A 36 5.79 1.01 5.99
C ILE A 36 7.20 0.58 5.57
N HIS A 37 7.96 1.45 4.90
CA HIS A 37 9.33 1.17 4.47
C HIS A 37 10.33 1.10 5.63
N ALA A 38 10.05 1.76 6.75
CA ALA A 38 10.88 1.70 7.97
C ALA A 38 10.39 0.62 8.95
N GLU A 39 9.07 0.42 9.06
CA GLU A 39 8.46 -0.54 9.99
C GLU A 39 8.47 -1.99 9.45
N LYS A 40 8.29 -2.16 8.14
CA LYS A 40 8.21 -3.46 7.44
C LYS A 40 9.07 -3.44 6.17
N PRO A 41 10.39 -3.19 6.29
CA PRO A 41 11.28 -2.96 5.14
C PRO A 41 11.31 -4.14 4.15
N GLU A 42 11.33 -5.37 4.65
CA GLU A 42 11.39 -6.58 3.81
C GLU A 42 10.10 -6.79 2.99
N GLU A 43 8.94 -6.65 3.63
CA GLU A 43 7.63 -6.77 2.96
C GLU A 43 7.46 -5.67 1.91
N PHE A 44 7.79 -4.42 2.28
CA PHE A 44 7.78 -3.29 1.34
C PHE A 44 8.70 -3.55 0.14
N PHE A 45 9.91 -4.04 0.38
CA PHE A 45 10.86 -4.34 -0.69
C PHE A 45 10.35 -5.45 -1.61
N ASN A 46 9.86 -6.56 -1.05
CA ASN A 46 9.38 -7.70 -1.82
C ASN A 46 8.17 -7.34 -2.69
N GLU A 47 7.20 -6.62 -2.15
CA GLU A 47 6.02 -6.15 -2.91
C GLU A 47 6.43 -5.18 -4.01
N THR A 48 7.32 -4.23 -3.72
CA THR A 48 7.82 -3.27 -4.72
C THR A 48 8.57 -3.97 -5.85
N MET A 49 9.46 -4.91 -5.52
CA MET A 49 10.20 -5.68 -6.51
C MET A 49 9.31 -6.65 -7.29
N GLY A 50 8.27 -7.19 -6.67
CA GLY A 50 7.24 -7.99 -7.34
C GLY A 50 6.50 -7.16 -8.40
N PHE A 51 6.05 -5.96 -8.03
CA PHE A 51 5.40 -5.02 -8.96
C PHE A 51 6.30 -4.58 -10.12
N LEU A 52 7.59 -4.33 -9.87
CA LEU A 52 8.51 -3.92 -10.95
C LEU A 52 8.87 -5.04 -11.93
N ARG A 53 8.60 -6.30 -11.58
CA ARG A 53 8.89 -7.48 -12.41
C ARG A 53 7.66 -8.04 -13.11
N SER A 54 6.46 -7.52 -12.82
CA SER A 54 5.19 -7.96 -13.40
C SER A 54 4.90 -7.32 -14.75
#